data_AF-A0A914JKQ8-F1
#
_entry.id   AF-A0A914JKQ8-F1
#
_cell.length_a   1.000
_cell.length_b   1.000
_cell.length_c   1.000
_cell.angle_alpha   90.00
_cell.angle_beta   90.00
_cell.angle_gamma   90.00
#
_symmetry.space_group_name_H-M   'P 1'
#
loop_
_entity.id
_entity.type
_entity.pdbx_description
1 polymer ?
#
loop_
_entity_poly.entity_id
_entity_poly.type
_entity_poly.pdbx_seq_one_letter_code
_entity_poly.pdbx_strand_id
1 'polypeptide(L)'
;MNKGDKIILKDVSNGFEMAPIPIVNNYDDTLPVSFHYTLTNTVTSKAESIALEGKQSVPEWKSCCSCEDECKPGICECEDASEVVFSPKHRLVYDPNSVRVYEHKYVNCTLKCSCRMKCGRQLLPNYTTKKTFLKYVPGKGFGVFAAQPISVGQPVCEY
;
A
#
# COMPACT_ATOMS: atom_id res chain seq x y z
N MET A 1 14.35 -11.65 -10.52
CA MET A 1 14.10 -12.49 -11.71
C MET A 1 15.24 -13.47 -11.85
N ASN A 2 14.92 -14.75 -12.03
CA ASN A 2 15.90 -15.81 -12.16
C ASN A 2 16.35 -15.94 -13.62
N LYS A 3 17.53 -16.51 -13.82
CA LYS A 3 18.05 -16.85 -15.15
C LYS A 3 17.11 -17.87 -15.79
N GLY A 4 16.39 -17.47 -16.84
CA GLY A 4 15.36 -18.28 -17.52
C GLY A 4 13.93 -17.72 -17.45
N ASP A 5 13.71 -16.65 -16.68
CA ASP A 5 12.42 -15.95 -16.61
C ASP A 5 12.03 -15.27 -17.94
N LYS A 6 10.96 -15.75 -18.61
CA LYS A 6 10.36 -15.17 -19.83
C LYS A 6 9.26 -14.20 -19.44
N ILE A 7 9.42 -12.95 -19.84
CA ILE A 7 8.43 -11.89 -19.66
C ILE A 7 7.36 -12.06 -20.75
N ILE A 8 6.11 -12.29 -20.33
CA ILE A 8 4.95 -12.42 -21.23
C ILE A 8 4.14 -11.12 -21.34
N LEU A 9 4.18 -10.27 -20.31
CA LEU A 9 3.64 -8.92 -20.33
C LEU A 9 4.60 -7.98 -19.60
N LYS A 10 4.90 -6.83 -20.19
CA LYS A 10 5.89 -5.88 -19.65
C LYS A 10 5.39 -5.13 -18.43
N ASP A 11 4.11 -4.80 -18.39
CA ASP A 11 3.50 -4.07 -17.29
C ASP A 11 1.98 -4.31 -17.26
N VAL A 12 1.50 -4.94 -16.19
CA VAL A 12 0.07 -5.18 -15.99
C VAL A 12 -0.66 -3.96 -15.43
N SER A 13 0.07 -3.02 -14.84
CA SER A 13 -0.49 -1.76 -14.35
C SER A 13 -0.69 -0.74 -15.46
N ASN A 14 -0.21 -1.02 -16.69
CA ASN A 14 -0.31 -0.11 -17.83
C ASN A 14 0.16 1.32 -17.54
N GLY A 15 1.23 1.46 -16.75
CA GLY A 15 1.80 2.75 -16.35
C GLY A 15 1.06 3.50 -15.23
N PHE A 16 0.02 2.92 -14.62
CA PHE A 16 -0.64 3.53 -13.46
C PHE A 16 0.24 3.54 -12.21
N GLU A 17 1.12 2.55 -12.07
CA GLU A 17 2.09 2.49 -10.98
C GLU A 17 3.38 3.22 -11.33
N MET A 18 4.12 3.69 -10.30
CA MET A 18 5.41 4.37 -10.54
C MET A 18 6.47 3.42 -11.11
N ALA A 19 6.37 2.12 -10.81
CA ALA A 19 7.24 1.08 -11.35
C ALA A 19 6.40 0.04 -12.09
N PRO A 20 6.85 -0.42 -13.28
CA PRO A 20 6.12 -1.43 -14.04
C PRO A 20 6.05 -2.74 -13.26
N ILE A 21 4.91 -3.44 -13.38
CA ILE A 21 4.67 -4.75 -12.77
C ILE A 21 4.63 -5.80 -13.89
N PRO A 22 5.78 -6.39 -14.29
CA PRO A 22 5.83 -7.37 -15.35
C PRO A 22 5.22 -8.70 -14.93
N ILE A 23 4.79 -9.47 -15.94
CA ILE A 23 4.31 -10.84 -15.79
C ILE A 23 5.31 -11.79 -16.42
N VAL A 24 5.69 -12.80 -15.65
CA VAL A 24 6.68 -13.82 -16.01
C VAL A 24 6.03 -15.20 -16.01
N ASN A 25 6.28 -15.97 -17.06
CA ASN A 25 5.89 -17.38 -17.11
C ASN A 25 6.91 -18.19 -17.91
N ASN A 26 7.43 -19.26 -17.31
CA ASN A 26 8.42 -20.16 -17.93
C ASN A 26 7.90 -21.60 -18.05
N TYR A 27 6.65 -21.83 -17.64
CA TYR A 27 6.08 -23.17 -17.60
C TYR A 27 5.29 -23.46 -18.87
N ASP A 28 4.48 -22.49 -19.30
CA ASP A 28 3.60 -22.60 -20.44
C ASP A 28 3.23 -21.19 -20.97
N ASP A 29 2.23 -21.12 -21.84
CA ASP A 29 1.66 -19.88 -22.36
C ASP A 29 0.43 -19.39 -21.57
N THR A 30 0.26 -19.87 -20.32
CA THR A 30 -0.84 -19.42 -19.46
C THR A 30 -0.72 -17.92 -19.17
N LEU A 31 -1.82 -17.21 -19.33
CA LEU A 31 -1.98 -15.80 -18.99
C LEU A 31 -2.79 -15.66 -17.69
N PRO A 32 -2.65 -14.55 -16.95
CA PRO A 32 -3.59 -14.24 -15.87
C PRO A 32 -5.02 -14.17 -16.41
N VAL A 33 -5.99 -14.43 -15.53
CA VAL A 33 -7.41 -14.16 -15.84
C VAL A 33 -7.59 -12.71 -16.28
N SER A 34 -8.58 -12.43 -17.13
CA SER A 34 -8.87 -11.05 -17.54
C SER A 34 -9.34 -10.22 -16.34
N PHE A 35 -8.73 -9.07 -16.14
CA PHE A 35 -9.12 -8.11 -15.10
C PHE A 35 -8.84 -6.67 -15.55
N HIS A 36 -9.45 -5.72 -14.85
CA HIS A 36 -9.16 -4.29 -15.00
C HIS A 36 -8.29 -3.83 -13.83
N TYR A 37 -7.08 -3.36 -14.11
CA TYR A 37 -6.19 -2.82 -13.08
C TYR A 37 -6.68 -1.43 -12.65
N THR A 38 -6.83 -1.22 -11.34
CA THR A 38 -7.18 0.08 -10.76
C THR A 38 -6.18 0.45 -9.69
N LEU A 39 -5.70 1.70 -9.71
CA LEU A 39 -4.78 2.21 -8.69
C LEU A 39 -5.47 2.43 -7.34
N THR A 40 -6.77 2.71 -7.36
CA THR A 40 -7.56 3.02 -6.19
C THR A 40 -8.80 2.14 -6.12
N ASN A 41 -9.24 1.88 -4.90
CA ASN A 41 -10.52 1.22 -4.64
C ASN A 41 -11.66 1.84 -5.47
N THR A 42 -12.39 0.98 -6.20
CA THR A 42 -13.46 1.38 -7.10
C THR A 42 -14.79 0.84 -6.59
N VAL A 43 -15.79 1.71 -6.51
CA VAL A 43 -17.14 1.35 -6.05
C VAL A 43 -18.01 1.07 -7.27
N THR A 44 -18.64 -0.09 -7.31
CA THR A 44 -19.40 -0.53 -8.49
C THR A 44 -20.91 -0.35 -8.33
N SER A 45 -21.43 -0.27 -7.09
CA SER A 45 -22.85 -0.04 -6.83
C SER A 45 -23.13 1.38 -6.36
N LYS A 46 -24.20 1.98 -6.88
CA LYS A 46 -24.67 3.31 -6.46
C LYS A 46 -25.06 3.34 -4.97
N ALA A 47 -25.58 2.22 -4.46
CA ALA A 47 -25.94 2.08 -3.05
C ALA A 47 -24.70 2.07 -2.12
N GLU A 48 -23.61 1.41 -2.53
CA GLU A 48 -22.33 1.49 -1.80
C GLU A 48 -21.69 2.88 -1.94
N SER A 49 -21.80 3.54 -3.11
CA SER A 49 -21.33 4.92 -3.28
C SER A 49 -22.05 5.85 -2.31
N ILE A 50 -23.39 5.77 -2.24
CA ILE A 50 -24.20 6.56 -1.32
C ILE A 50 -23.91 6.19 0.14
N ALA A 51 -23.66 4.92 0.46
CA ALA A 51 -23.29 4.53 1.82
C ALA A 51 -21.88 5.00 2.21
N LEU A 52 -20.94 5.05 1.26
CA LEU A 52 -19.60 5.60 1.46
C LEU A 52 -19.62 7.13 1.54
N GLU A 53 -20.42 7.81 0.72
CA GLU A 53 -20.68 9.25 0.79
C GLU A 53 -21.43 9.62 2.09
N GLY A 54 -22.40 8.81 2.50
CA GLY A 54 -23.12 8.95 3.76
C GLY A 54 -22.23 8.70 4.98
N LYS A 55 -21.21 7.83 4.86
CA LYS A 55 -20.10 7.66 5.82
C LYS A 55 -18.95 8.65 5.61
N GLN A 56 -18.93 9.37 4.49
CA GLN A 56 -18.15 10.60 4.27
C GLN A 56 -18.87 11.82 4.85
N SER A 57 -20.01 11.65 5.56
CA SER A 57 -20.07 12.27 6.88
C SER A 57 -19.04 11.55 7.76
N VAL A 58 -17.78 11.85 7.43
CA VAL A 58 -16.62 11.90 8.29
C VAL A 58 -17.06 11.54 9.71
N PRO A 59 -16.68 10.39 10.29
CA PRO A 59 -16.58 10.38 11.74
C PRO A 59 -15.66 11.55 12.02
N GLU A 60 -16.23 12.65 12.52
CA GLU A 60 -15.59 13.92 12.89
C GLU A 60 -14.10 13.62 13.05
N TRP A 61 -13.23 13.87 12.04
CA TRP A 61 -11.85 13.35 12.11
C TRP A 61 -11.15 14.19 13.16
N LYS A 62 -11.33 13.80 14.43
CA LYS A 62 -10.91 14.57 15.60
C LYS A 62 -9.40 14.69 15.68
N SER A 63 -8.65 13.92 14.89
CA SER A 63 -7.20 13.94 14.84
C SER A 63 -6.68 14.56 13.54
N CYS A 64 -6.81 15.87 13.41
CA CYS A 64 -5.90 16.65 12.58
C CYS A 64 -4.79 17.16 13.49
N CYS A 65 -3.53 16.93 13.13
CA CYS A 65 -2.43 17.42 13.97
C CYS A 65 -2.25 18.93 13.80
N SER A 66 -1.88 19.58 14.89
CA SER A 66 -1.49 20.99 14.92
C SER A 66 0.02 21.21 14.75
N CYS A 67 0.78 20.14 14.49
CA CYS A 67 2.23 20.19 14.30
C CYS A 67 2.64 21.18 13.20
N GLU A 68 3.66 22.00 13.47
CA GLU A 68 4.28 22.91 12.49
C GLU A 68 5.54 22.31 11.82
N ASP A 69 5.96 21.13 12.28
CA ASP A 69 7.14 20.42 11.82
C ASP A 69 6.80 19.20 10.94
N GLU A 70 7.70 18.21 10.90
CA GLU A 70 7.56 16.99 10.10
C GLU A 70 6.83 15.84 10.84
N CYS A 71 6.10 16.16 11.91
CA CYS A 71 5.37 15.23 12.78
C CYS A 71 6.31 14.26 13.49
N LYS A 72 7.10 14.79 14.44
CA LYS A 72 8.04 13.98 15.22
C LYS A 72 7.32 12.87 16.01
N PRO A 73 7.97 11.70 16.17
CA PRO A 73 7.43 10.59 16.95
C PRO A 73 7.02 11.00 18.37
N GLY A 74 5.85 10.55 18.81
CA GLY A 74 5.33 10.73 20.18
C GLY A 74 4.81 12.13 20.52
N ILE A 75 4.70 13.03 19.55
CA ILE A 75 4.16 14.39 19.74
C ILE A 75 2.88 14.59 18.94
N CYS A 76 2.81 13.99 17.75
CA CYS A 76 1.80 14.36 16.78
C CYS A 76 0.50 13.56 16.99
N GLU A 77 -0.63 14.26 17.02
CA GLU A 77 -1.96 13.75 17.42
C GLU A 77 -2.48 12.63 16.50
N CYS A 78 -2.01 12.58 15.24
CA CYS A 78 -2.33 11.46 14.34
C CYS A 78 -1.62 10.14 14.75
N GLU A 79 -0.59 10.18 15.59
CA GLU A 79 0.22 9.04 16.08
C GLU A 79 -0.53 8.42 17.23
N ASP A 80 -0.96 9.29 18.15
CA ASP A 80 -1.76 8.91 19.30
C ASP A 80 -3.08 8.26 18.86
N ALA A 81 -3.59 8.65 17.69
CA ALA A 81 -4.76 8.05 17.06
C ALA A 81 -4.47 6.75 16.27
N SER A 82 -3.20 6.39 16.11
CA SER A 82 -2.72 5.17 15.44
C SER A 82 -2.38 4.10 16.48
N GLU A 83 -2.60 2.84 16.13
CA GLU A 83 -2.27 1.68 16.96
C GLU A 83 -0.87 1.13 16.67
N VAL A 84 -0.25 1.65 15.60
CA VAL A 84 1.06 1.24 15.11
C VAL A 84 1.95 2.43 14.84
N VAL A 85 3.24 2.23 15.07
CA VAL A 85 4.26 3.26 14.90
C VAL A 85 5.14 2.92 13.70
N PHE A 86 5.45 3.93 12.89
CA PHE A 86 6.44 3.83 11.83
C PHE A 86 7.72 4.55 12.24
N SER A 87 8.86 3.91 12.01
CA SER A 87 10.17 4.53 12.17
C SER A 87 10.35 5.71 11.19
N PRO A 88 11.30 6.62 11.42
CA PRO A 88 11.60 7.72 10.49
C PRO A 88 11.96 7.28 9.07
N LYS A 89 12.33 6.00 8.88
CA LYS A 89 12.56 5.38 7.56
C LYS A 89 11.29 4.81 6.92
N HIS A 90 10.11 5.20 7.42
CA HIS A 90 8.79 4.72 6.99
C HIS A 90 8.66 3.19 7.02
N ARG A 91 9.14 2.57 8.12
CA ARG A 91 8.96 1.12 8.37
C ARG A 91 8.15 0.93 9.63
N LEU A 92 7.14 0.07 9.56
CA LEU A 92 6.40 -0.41 10.72
C LEU A 92 7.39 -0.95 11.75
N VAL A 93 7.33 -0.38 12.95
CA VAL A 93 8.09 -0.90 14.09
C VAL A 93 7.38 -2.18 14.53
N TYR A 94 7.91 -3.30 14.06
CA TYR A 94 7.32 -4.63 14.23
C TYR A 94 7.74 -5.24 15.56
N ASP A 95 6.76 -5.64 16.38
CA ASP A 95 7.00 -6.57 17.49
C ASP A 95 6.71 -8.00 17.00
N PRO A 96 7.74 -8.86 16.84
CA PRO A 96 7.56 -10.24 16.42
C PRO A 96 6.71 -11.10 17.35
N ASN A 97 6.45 -10.66 18.59
CA ASN A 97 5.63 -11.38 19.55
C ASN A 97 4.16 -10.93 19.55
N SER A 98 3.79 -9.89 18.78
CA SER A 98 2.40 -9.44 18.72
C SER A 98 1.58 -10.42 17.85
N VAL A 99 0.63 -11.11 18.50
CA VAL A 99 -0.12 -12.23 17.92
C VAL A 99 -1.13 -11.79 16.85
N ARG A 100 -1.34 -10.48 16.64
CA ARG A 100 -2.45 -9.96 15.80
C ARG A 100 -2.03 -8.76 14.95
N VAL A 101 -1.26 -8.99 13.89
CA VAL A 101 -0.86 -7.92 12.94
C VAL A 101 -2.03 -7.46 12.05
N TYR A 102 -3.12 -8.23 11.97
CA TYR A 102 -4.11 -8.11 10.89
C TYR A 102 -5.17 -7.01 11.05
N GLU A 103 -5.18 -6.23 12.14
CA GLU A 103 -6.24 -5.24 12.38
C GLU A 103 -5.73 -3.97 13.07
N HIS A 104 -4.58 -3.45 12.64
CA HIS A 104 -4.06 -2.21 13.21
C HIS A 104 -4.48 -0.98 12.42
N LYS A 105 -5.06 -0.02 13.13
CA LYS A 105 -5.39 1.30 12.58
C LYS A 105 -4.13 2.17 12.48
N TYR A 106 -3.85 2.68 11.28
CA TYR A 106 -2.87 3.74 11.06
C TYR A 106 -3.55 4.99 10.50
N VAL A 107 -3.31 6.14 11.11
CA VAL A 107 -3.89 7.43 10.71
C VAL A 107 -2.85 8.26 9.97
N ASN A 108 -3.01 8.39 8.66
CA ASN A 108 -2.19 9.28 7.84
C ASN A 108 -2.49 10.75 8.17
N CYS A 109 -1.46 11.61 8.13
CA CYS A 109 -1.68 13.05 8.03
C CYS A 109 -2.35 13.38 6.69
N THR A 110 -3.33 14.27 6.72
CA THR A 110 -4.11 14.68 5.54
C THR A 110 -3.88 16.15 5.23
N LEU A 111 -4.48 16.66 4.14
CA LEU A 111 -4.47 18.08 3.79
C LEU A 111 -5.11 19.00 4.86
N LYS A 112 -5.80 18.44 5.86
CA LYS A 112 -6.39 19.19 6.98
C LYS A 112 -5.44 19.36 8.17
N CYS A 113 -4.30 18.69 8.16
CA CYS A 113 -3.26 18.84 9.16
C CYS A 113 -2.43 20.09 8.88
N SER A 114 -1.95 20.76 9.93
CA SER A 114 -1.09 21.95 9.81
C SER A 114 0.37 21.61 9.44
N CYS A 115 0.74 20.33 9.51
CA CYS A 115 2.10 19.87 9.24
C CYS A 115 2.50 20.06 7.77
N ARG A 116 3.80 19.98 7.50
CA ARG A 116 4.32 20.09 6.13
C ARG A 116 3.71 19.02 5.20
N MET A 117 3.49 19.37 3.93
CA MET A 117 2.87 18.52 2.91
C MET A 117 3.56 17.17 2.67
N LYS A 118 4.83 17.02 3.07
CA LYS A 118 5.60 15.76 3.03
C LYS A 118 6.14 15.38 4.41
N CYS A 119 5.32 15.50 5.46
CA CYS A 119 5.68 15.02 6.79
C CYS A 119 5.90 13.50 6.81
N GLY A 120 6.55 12.98 7.85
CA GLY A 120 6.93 11.56 7.97
C GLY A 120 5.76 10.57 8.12
N ARG A 121 4.52 11.03 7.90
CA ARG A 121 3.27 10.33 8.21
C ARG A 121 2.40 10.02 7.01
N GLN A 122 2.83 10.41 5.82
CA GLN A 122 2.21 9.99 4.56
C GLN A 122 2.88 8.73 4.04
N LEU A 123 2.24 7.57 4.25
CA LEU A 123 2.79 6.30 3.77
C LEU A 123 2.50 6.06 2.28
N LEU A 124 1.40 6.60 1.76
CA LEU A 124 0.86 6.30 0.42
C LEU A 124 1.86 6.49 -0.74
N PRO A 125 2.68 7.55 -0.78
CA PRO A 125 3.69 7.71 -1.84
C PRO A 125 4.80 6.64 -1.81
N ASN A 126 4.99 5.92 -0.70
CA ASN A 126 6.11 4.99 -0.54
C ASN A 126 5.79 3.55 -1.00
N TYR A 127 4.52 3.15 -1.07
CA TYR A 127 4.12 1.80 -1.51
C TYR A 127 4.43 1.59 -3.00
N THR A 128 4.10 2.55 -3.86
CA THR A 128 4.10 2.44 -5.33
C THR A 128 5.50 2.40 -5.96
N THR A 129 6.57 2.58 -5.17
CA THR A 129 7.96 2.60 -5.67
C THR A 129 8.62 1.23 -5.76
N LYS A 130 7.99 0.16 -5.24
CA LYS A 130 8.65 -1.14 -5.08
C LYS A 130 8.52 -1.97 -6.35
N LYS A 131 9.65 -2.49 -6.83
CA LYS A 131 9.68 -3.38 -7.98
C LYS A 131 9.15 -4.76 -7.58
N THR A 132 7.96 -5.09 -8.04
CA THR A 132 7.34 -6.42 -7.93
C THR A 132 7.12 -7.00 -9.34
N PHE A 133 6.81 -8.29 -9.41
CA PHE A 133 6.43 -8.95 -10.65
C PHE A 133 5.46 -10.09 -10.36
N LEU A 134 4.56 -10.38 -11.31
CA LEU A 134 3.73 -11.56 -11.28
C LEU A 134 4.49 -12.74 -11.87
N LYS A 135 4.43 -13.90 -11.22
CA LYS A 135 5.02 -15.14 -11.74
C LYS A 135 4.05 -16.30 -11.58
N TYR A 136 3.94 -17.10 -12.64
CA TYR A 136 3.17 -18.34 -12.57
C TYR A 136 3.85 -19.35 -11.64
N VAL A 137 3.05 -19.94 -10.75
CA VAL A 137 3.44 -20.96 -9.78
C VAL A 137 2.56 -22.19 -10.01
N PRO A 138 3.15 -23.34 -10.44
CA PRO A 138 2.40 -24.57 -10.66
C PRO A 138 1.54 -24.95 -9.45
N GLY A 139 0.27 -25.26 -9.70
CA GLY A 139 -0.71 -25.61 -8.67
C GLY A 139 -1.26 -24.45 -7.84
N LYS A 140 -0.76 -23.22 -8.00
CA LYS A 140 -1.24 -22.02 -7.29
C LYS A 140 -1.71 -20.88 -8.21
N GLY A 141 -1.36 -20.93 -9.50
CA GLY A 141 -1.63 -19.83 -10.44
C GLY A 141 -0.59 -18.72 -10.33
N PHE A 142 -0.97 -17.47 -10.61
CA PHE A 142 -0.06 -16.33 -10.52
C PHE A 142 0.11 -15.84 -9.08
N GLY A 143 1.36 -15.66 -8.65
CA GLY A 143 1.71 -15.01 -7.40
C GLY A 143 2.50 -13.72 -7.63
N VAL A 144 2.47 -12.82 -6.65
CA VAL A 144 3.28 -11.60 -6.63
C VAL A 144 4.61 -11.89 -5.95
N PHE A 145 5.71 -11.48 -6.58
CA PHE A 145 7.07 -11.66 -6.07
C PHE A 145 7.81 -10.32 -6.01
N ALA A 146 8.69 -10.18 -5.03
CA ALA A 146 9.58 -9.03 -4.92
C ALA A 146 10.75 -9.16 -5.92
N ALA A 147 11.01 -8.10 -6.70
CA ALA A 147 12.18 -8.05 -7.60
C ALA A 147 13.46 -7.60 -6.87
N GLN A 148 13.33 -7.16 -5.62
CA GLN A 148 14.40 -6.66 -4.76
C GLN A 148 14.14 -7.07 -3.31
N PRO A 149 15.16 -7.11 -2.44
CA PRO A 149 14.96 -7.32 -1.01
C PRO A 149 13.98 -6.31 -0.40
N ILE A 150 13.08 -6.79 0.45
CA ILE A 150 12.12 -5.98 1.22
C ILE A 150 12.54 -6.06 2.69
N SER A 151 12.76 -4.92 3.32
CA SER A 151 13.10 -4.89 4.75
C SER A 151 11.87 -5.16 5.61
N VAL A 152 12.07 -5.72 6.81
CA VAL A 152 11.00 -5.93 7.80
C VAL A 152 10.28 -4.60 8.09
N GLY A 153 8.94 -4.68 8.17
CA GLY A 153 8.06 -3.53 8.41
C GLY A 153 7.93 -2.56 7.23
N GLN A 154 8.60 -2.82 6.10
CA GLN A 154 8.50 -1.94 4.95
C GLN A 154 7.14 -2.11 4.25
N PRO A 155 6.41 -1.02 3.98
CA PRO A 155 5.19 -1.09 3.20
C PRO A 155 5.45 -1.57 1.76
N VAL A 156 4.52 -2.37 1.21
CA VAL A 156 4.65 -3.02 -0.11
C VAL A 156 3.61 -2.52 -1.10
N CYS A 157 2.33 -2.83 -0.91
CA CYS A 157 1.23 -2.40 -1.77
C CYS A 157 -0.08 -2.28 -0.95
N GLU A 158 -1.06 -1.59 -1.52
CA GLU A 158 -2.46 -1.65 -1.08
C GLU A 158 -3.13 -2.88 -1.70
N TYR A 159 -4.21 -3.36 -1.06
CA TYR A 159 -5.10 -4.38 -1.61
C TYR A 159 -6.38 -3.72 -2.10
#